data_AF-A0A959ICT0-F1
#
_entry.id   AF-A0A959ICT0-F1
#
_cell.length_a   1.000
_cell.length_b   1.000
_cell.length_c   1.000
_cell.angle_alpha   90.00
_cell.angle_beta   90.00
_cell.angle_gamma   90.00
#
_symmetry.space_group_name_H-M   'P 1'
#
loop_
_entity.id
_entity.type
_entity.pdbx_description
1 polymer ?
#
loop_
_entity_poly.entity_id
_entity_poly.type
_entity_poly.pdbx_seq_one_letter_code
_entity_poly.pdbx_strand_id
1 'polypeptide(L)'
;MSISYAVSVGTDPEGFAVDKSGKYRSVIGLLGGSKANPKKTKNGYIQEDNVAWEVNTFPAFNREDFIMNVLGPIQDIRDILTPLDLSIDISPVALFHDDELQDDKAKIAGCSVDFNAWTGEQNHSPDLSKTNMRSAGGHLWIGTPILDNIAKKMKFIRVMDQVAGVPSVIMDPNVERRKLYGKAGSFRMKDESNGDSFTGVEYRTLSNFWLKTPETIGWAFDTVMEAVNRFDEFDHISDIHADWIVNIINTSNVKDAKLFCETFNIKVA
;
A
#
# COMPACT_ATOMS: atom_id res chain seq x y z
N MET A 1 28.36 -4.52 -13.82
CA MET A 1 27.47 -5.07 -14.87
C MET A 1 26.12 -5.33 -14.22
N SER A 2 25.14 -4.44 -14.41
CA SER A 2 23.81 -4.62 -13.83
C SER A 2 23.09 -5.71 -14.63
N ILE A 3 22.88 -6.86 -14.02
CA ILE A 3 21.91 -7.83 -14.52
C ILE A 3 20.56 -7.12 -14.42
N SER A 4 19.96 -6.73 -15.55
CA SER A 4 18.59 -6.21 -15.54
C SER A 4 17.67 -7.39 -15.27
N TYR A 5 17.45 -7.69 -13.99
CA TYR A 5 16.33 -8.53 -13.62
C TYR A 5 15.06 -7.81 -14.10
N ALA A 6 14.18 -8.52 -14.82
CA ALA A 6 12.88 -7.98 -15.18
C ALA A 6 12.11 -7.74 -13.88
N VAL A 7 12.03 -6.47 -13.45
CA VAL A 7 11.24 -6.04 -12.29
C VAL A 7 9.92 -5.52 -12.81
N SER A 8 8.81 -6.04 -12.28
CA SER A 8 7.48 -5.49 -12.49
C SER A 8 6.95 -4.91 -11.17
N VAL A 9 6.33 -3.74 -11.27
CA VAL A 9 5.72 -3.05 -10.14
C VAL A 9 4.26 -2.75 -10.47
N GLY A 10 3.35 -3.28 -9.65
CA GLY A 10 1.94 -2.93 -9.64
C GLY A 10 1.55 -2.36 -8.27
N THR A 11 0.28 -2.02 -8.09
CA THR A 11 -0.23 -1.49 -6.83
C THR A 11 -1.75 -1.64 -6.77
N ASP A 12 -2.27 -1.81 -5.56
CA ASP A 12 -3.69 -1.71 -5.24
C ASP A 12 -3.99 -0.67 -4.15
N PRO A 13 -3.84 0.63 -4.45
CA PRO A 13 -4.12 1.66 -3.48
C PRO A 13 -5.62 1.84 -3.24
N GLU A 14 -5.91 2.24 -2.01
CA GLU A 14 -7.24 2.54 -1.51
C GLU A 14 -7.39 4.05 -1.23
N GLY A 15 -8.63 4.54 -1.18
CA GLY A 15 -8.94 5.84 -0.62
C GLY A 15 -10.44 6.08 -0.47
N PHE A 16 -10.81 7.31 -0.14
CA PHE A 16 -12.17 7.63 0.28
C PHE A 16 -12.87 8.57 -0.69
N ALA A 17 -14.20 8.60 -0.61
CA ALA A 17 -15.02 9.62 -1.24
C ALA A 17 -15.52 10.61 -0.18
N VAL A 18 -15.60 11.88 -0.53
CA VAL A 18 -16.06 12.96 0.35
C VAL A 18 -17.00 13.89 -0.42
N ASP A 19 -18.06 14.34 0.24
CA ASP A 19 -18.97 15.33 -0.32
C ASP A 19 -18.47 16.78 -0.11
N LYS A 20 -19.19 17.74 -0.68
CA LYS A 20 -18.86 19.18 -0.60
C LYS A 20 -18.81 19.74 0.84
N SER A 21 -19.42 19.05 1.81
CA SER A 21 -19.39 19.46 3.23
C SER A 21 -18.19 18.90 4.00
N GLY A 22 -17.41 18.01 3.37
CA GLY A 22 -16.33 17.29 4.03
C GLY A 22 -16.77 15.99 4.71
N LYS A 23 -18.03 15.55 4.54
CA LYS A 23 -18.51 14.28 5.09
C LYS A 23 -18.01 13.13 4.20
N TYR A 24 -17.34 12.15 4.80
CA TYR A 24 -16.97 10.92 4.12
C TYR A 24 -18.21 10.13 3.70
N ARG A 25 -18.21 9.62 2.47
CA ARG A 25 -19.32 8.89 1.87
C ARG A 25 -18.86 7.50 1.47
N SER A 26 -19.64 6.49 1.82
CA SER A 26 -19.35 5.12 1.43
C SER A 26 -19.46 4.96 -0.09
N VAL A 27 -18.47 4.30 -0.70
CA VAL A 27 -18.51 4.00 -2.14
C VAL A 27 -19.27 2.70 -2.47
N ILE A 28 -19.83 2.03 -1.46
CA ILE A 28 -20.58 0.78 -1.66
C ILE A 28 -21.72 1.02 -2.66
N GLY A 29 -21.72 0.23 -3.72
CA GLY A 29 -22.71 0.30 -4.80
C GLY A 29 -22.51 1.46 -5.78
N LEU A 30 -21.46 2.29 -5.63
CA LEU A 30 -21.21 3.44 -6.52
C LEU A 30 -20.29 3.09 -7.68
N LEU A 31 -19.33 2.17 -7.49
CA LEU A 31 -18.33 1.87 -8.52
C LEU A 31 -18.74 0.65 -9.36
N GLY A 32 -19.35 -0.36 -8.73
CA GLY A 32 -19.86 -1.57 -9.39
C GLY A 32 -18.81 -2.68 -9.61
N GLY A 33 -17.71 -2.69 -8.84
CA GLY A 33 -16.70 -3.74 -8.83
C GLY A 33 -16.52 -4.35 -7.43
N SER A 34 -16.01 -5.57 -7.33
CA SER A 34 -15.79 -6.29 -6.06
C SER A 34 -14.43 -7.00 -6.06
N LYS A 35 -13.92 -7.38 -4.87
CA LYS A 35 -12.65 -8.11 -4.75
C LYS A 35 -12.55 -9.38 -5.60
N ALA A 36 -13.64 -10.13 -5.71
CA ALA A 36 -13.68 -11.35 -6.52
C ALA A 36 -13.88 -11.07 -8.02
N ASN A 37 -14.47 -9.92 -8.36
CA ASN A 37 -14.76 -9.53 -9.73
C ASN A 37 -14.59 -8.01 -9.88
N PRO A 38 -13.34 -7.55 -10.02
CA PRO A 38 -13.06 -6.12 -10.14
C PRO A 38 -13.59 -5.60 -11.47
N LYS A 39 -14.10 -4.36 -11.46
CA LYS A 39 -14.66 -3.75 -12.65
C LYS A 39 -13.53 -3.22 -13.53
N LYS A 40 -13.42 -3.74 -14.74
CA LYS A 40 -12.52 -3.19 -15.76
C LYS A 40 -12.99 -1.79 -16.19
N THR A 41 -12.07 -0.84 -16.22
CA THR A 41 -12.29 0.53 -16.70
C THR A 41 -11.39 0.81 -17.90
N LYS A 42 -11.33 2.08 -18.35
CA LYS A 42 -10.49 2.50 -19.46
C LYS A 42 -9.01 2.30 -19.15
N ASN A 43 -8.60 2.62 -17.92
CA ASN A 43 -7.20 2.72 -17.56
C ASN A 43 -6.72 1.62 -16.58
N GLY A 44 -7.58 0.68 -16.18
CA GLY A 44 -7.22 -0.41 -15.27
C GLY A 44 -8.44 -1.13 -14.73
N TYR A 45 -8.41 -1.45 -13.44
CA TYR A 45 -9.53 -2.04 -12.73
C TYR A 45 -9.83 -1.25 -11.46
N ILE A 46 -11.10 -1.18 -11.09
CA ILE A 46 -11.56 -0.55 -9.86
C ILE A 46 -12.47 -1.51 -9.10
N GLN A 47 -12.51 -1.37 -7.79
CA GLN A 47 -13.37 -2.16 -6.92
C GLN A 47 -13.74 -1.40 -5.65
N GLU A 48 -14.76 -1.89 -4.98
CA GLU A 48 -15.18 -1.42 -3.66
C GLU A 48 -14.51 -2.31 -2.61
N ASP A 49 -13.77 -1.68 -1.69
CA ASP A 49 -13.25 -2.35 -0.50
C ASP A 49 -13.83 -1.73 0.77
N ASN A 50 -14.71 -2.46 1.45
CA ASN A 50 -15.51 -1.92 2.55
C ASN A 50 -16.22 -0.63 2.06
N VAL A 51 -15.99 0.53 2.70
CA VAL A 51 -16.50 1.85 2.29
C VAL A 51 -15.54 2.64 1.41
N ALA A 52 -14.35 2.09 1.12
CA ALA A 52 -13.28 2.72 0.36
C ALA A 52 -13.32 2.28 -1.12
N TRP A 53 -12.80 3.12 -2.00
CA TRP A 53 -12.48 2.72 -3.36
C TRP A 53 -11.09 2.09 -3.37
N GLU A 54 -10.87 1.12 -4.26
CA GLU A 54 -9.58 0.45 -4.49
C GLU A 54 -9.36 0.35 -6.00
N VAL A 55 -8.14 0.64 -6.47
CA VAL A 55 -7.77 0.47 -7.89
C VAL A 55 -6.77 -0.66 -8.00
N ASN A 56 -6.81 -1.47 -9.06
CA ASN A 56 -5.77 -2.46 -9.34
C ASN A 56 -5.09 -2.06 -10.65
N THR A 57 -3.79 -1.78 -10.59
CA THR A 57 -3.06 -1.25 -11.75
C THR A 57 -2.52 -2.37 -12.65
N PHE A 58 -2.25 -2.02 -13.90
CA PHE A 58 -1.41 -2.86 -14.75
C PHE A 58 0.05 -2.81 -14.25
N PRO A 59 0.81 -3.91 -14.38
CA PRO A 59 2.23 -3.90 -14.02
C PRO A 59 2.99 -2.90 -14.88
N ALA A 60 3.89 -2.15 -14.25
CA ALA A 60 4.81 -1.24 -14.89
C ALA A 60 6.25 -1.76 -14.79
N PHE A 61 7.06 -1.41 -15.78
CA PHE A 61 8.48 -1.80 -15.89
C PHE A 61 9.43 -0.60 -15.87
N ASN A 62 8.87 0.61 -15.81
CA ASN A 62 9.58 1.86 -15.66
C ASN A 62 8.72 2.84 -14.85
N ARG A 63 9.36 3.92 -14.41
CA ARG A 63 8.79 4.92 -13.50
C ARG A 63 7.63 5.67 -14.15
N GLU A 64 7.76 6.04 -15.42
CA GLU A 64 6.77 6.79 -16.17
C GLU A 64 5.48 5.99 -16.36
N ASP A 65 5.59 4.72 -16.77
CA ASP A 65 4.46 3.81 -16.91
C ASP A 65 3.78 3.56 -15.55
N PHE A 66 4.55 3.43 -14.46
CA PHE A 66 3.98 3.27 -13.13
C PHE A 66 3.12 4.48 -12.73
N ILE A 67 3.63 5.69 -12.95
CA ILE A 67 2.89 6.93 -12.68
C ILE A 67 1.58 6.97 -13.49
N MET A 68 1.65 6.66 -14.78
CA MET A 68 0.46 6.66 -15.65
C MET A 68 -0.55 5.58 -15.27
N ASN A 69 -0.08 4.38 -14.94
CA ASN A 69 -0.92 3.25 -14.53
C ASN A 69 -1.62 3.49 -13.19
N VAL A 70 -1.09 4.36 -12.33
CA VAL A 70 -1.76 4.80 -11.09
C VAL A 70 -2.74 5.94 -11.35
N LEU A 71 -2.33 6.98 -12.08
CA LEU A 71 -3.17 8.16 -12.30
C LEU A 71 -4.41 7.86 -13.14
N GLY A 72 -4.32 6.95 -14.10
CA GLY A 72 -5.42 6.59 -14.99
C GLY A 72 -6.65 6.03 -14.25
N PRO A 73 -6.54 4.92 -13.50
CA PRO A 73 -7.67 4.37 -12.73
C PRO A 73 -8.22 5.34 -11.68
N ILE A 74 -7.38 6.16 -11.05
CA ILE A 74 -7.85 7.21 -10.12
C ILE A 74 -8.71 8.23 -10.88
N GLN A 75 -8.34 8.59 -12.12
CA GLN A 75 -9.17 9.45 -12.96
C GLN A 75 -10.50 8.77 -13.31
N ASP A 76 -10.50 7.47 -13.61
CA ASP A 76 -11.75 6.73 -13.86
C ASP A 76 -12.69 6.75 -12.65
N ILE A 77 -12.17 6.69 -11.42
CA ILE A 77 -12.97 6.87 -10.19
C ILE A 77 -13.51 8.31 -10.11
N ARG A 78 -12.69 9.34 -10.39
CA ARG A 78 -13.17 10.73 -10.38
C ARG A 78 -14.31 10.94 -11.35
N ASP A 79 -14.25 10.34 -12.52
CA ASP A 79 -15.29 10.46 -13.55
C ASP A 79 -16.62 9.81 -13.10
N ILE A 80 -16.56 8.79 -12.23
CA ILE A 80 -17.74 8.16 -11.61
C ILE A 80 -18.29 9.00 -10.45
N LEU A 81 -17.42 9.55 -9.60
CA LEU A 81 -17.82 10.26 -8.38
C LEU A 81 -18.29 11.69 -8.63
N THR A 82 -17.71 12.39 -9.61
CA THR A 82 -18.01 13.81 -9.87
C THR A 82 -19.49 14.06 -10.21
N PRO A 83 -20.16 13.27 -11.07
CA PRO A 83 -21.60 13.40 -11.33
C PRO A 83 -22.49 13.17 -10.10
N LEU A 84 -21.96 12.55 -9.04
CA LEU A 84 -22.65 12.32 -7.77
C LEU A 84 -22.36 13.42 -6.73
N ASP A 85 -21.72 14.51 -7.13
CA ASP A 85 -21.23 15.58 -6.25
C ASP A 85 -20.23 15.09 -5.18
N LEU A 86 -19.49 14.01 -5.49
CA LEU A 86 -18.45 13.44 -4.65
C LEU A 86 -17.06 13.70 -5.23
N SER A 87 -16.06 13.77 -4.35
CA SER A 87 -14.66 13.92 -4.70
C SER A 87 -13.79 12.87 -4.01
N ILE A 88 -12.62 12.60 -4.58
CA ILE A 88 -11.64 11.67 -3.99
C ILE A 88 -10.88 12.37 -2.86
N ASP A 89 -10.72 11.67 -1.74
CA ASP A 89 -9.83 12.03 -0.65
C ASP A 89 -8.71 10.99 -0.46
N ILE A 90 -7.47 11.47 -0.39
CA ILE A 90 -6.25 10.66 -0.18
C ILE A 90 -5.77 10.87 1.25
N SER A 91 -6.62 10.44 2.19
CA SER A 91 -6.27 10.37 3.61
C SER A 91 -5.99 8.91 4.00
N PRO A 92 -4.95 8.65 4.81
CA PRO A 92 -4.66 7.30 5.33
C PRO A 92 -5.76 6.73 6.22
N VAL A 93 -6.56 7.61 6.82
CA VAL A 93 -7.65 7.29 7.76
C VAL A 93 -8.82 8.24 7.52
N ALA A 94 -10.03 7.71 7.60
CA ALA A 94 -11.29 8.44 7.61
C ALA A 94 -12.17 8.01 8.79
N LEU A 95 -12.90 8.96 9.37
CA LEU A 95 -13.94 8.69 10.37
C LEU A 95 -15.30 8.82 9.70
N PHE A 96 -15.99 7.68 9.56
CA PHE A 96 -17.31 7.65 8.95
C PHE A 96 -18.40 7.94 9.99
N HIS A 97 -19.47 8.58 9.55
CA HIS A 97 -20.68 8.69 10.35
C HIS A 97 -21.44 7.36 10.29
N ASP A 98 -22.20 7.01 11.34
CA ASP A 98 -22.84 5.69 11.48
C ASP A 98 -23.75 5.34 10.30
N ASP A 99 -24.41 6.34 9.72
CA ASP A 99 -25.31 6.17 8.57
C ASP A 99 -24.60 5.63 7.31
N GLU A 100 -23.30 5.87 7.18
CA GLU A 100 -22.47 5.35 6.08
C GLU A 100 -21.94 3.92 6.35
N LEU A 101 -22.19 3.38 7.56
CA LEU A 101 -21.68 2.06 8.01
C LEU A 101 -22.79 1.02 8.20
N GLN A 102 -24.01 1.31 7.76
CA GLN A 102 -25.16 0.43 7.98
C GLN A 102 -25.12 -0.83 7.10
N ASP A 103 -24.51 -0.75 5.91
CA ASP A 103 -24.35 -1.88 4.99
C ASP A 103 -23.43 -2.95 5.62
N ASP A 104 -23.78 -4.23 5.43
CA ASP A 104 -23.00 -5.33 5.99
C ASP A 104 -21.58 -5.40 5.41
N LYS A 105 -21.37 -4.96 4.17
CA LYS A 105 -20.03 -4.84 3.57
C LYS A 105 -19.15 -3.85 4.32
N ALA A 106 -19.74 -2.81 4.94
CA ALA A 106 -18.99 -1.85 5.75
C ALA A 106 -18.46 -2.44 7.06
N LYS A 107 -18.97 -3.61 7.48
CA LYS A 107 -18.59 -4.32 8.72
C LYS A 107 -17.54 -5.40 8.48
N ILE A 108 -17.32 -5.79 7.22
CA ILE A 108 -16.33 -6.80 6.85
C ILE A 108 -14.97 -6.12 6.73
N ALA A 109 -13.98 -6.59 7.48
CA ALA A 109 -12.61 -6.16 7.26
C ALA A 109 -12.19 -6.53 5.84
N GLY A 110 -11.86 -5.52 5.03
CA GLY A 110 -11.61 -5.68 3.60
C GLY A 110 -10.44 -6.60 3.24
N CYS A 111 -9.49 -6.76 4.17
CA CYS A 111 -8.23 -7.40 3.88
C CYS A 111 -8.28 -8.92 4.11
N SER A 112 -7.89 -9.70 3.08
CA SER A 112 -7.43 -11.07 3.27
C SER A 112 -6.23 -11.11 4.23
N VAL A 113 -5.99 -12.28 4.81
CA VAL A 113 -4.90 -12.51 5.77
C VAL A 113 -3.58 -12.00 5.22
N ASP A 114 -2.85 -11.21 6.02
CA ASP A 114 -1.47 -10.83 5.75
C ASP A 114 -0.54 -11.31 6.88
N PHE A 115 0.75 -11.31 6.59
CA PHE A 115 1.79 -11.89 7.44
C PHE A 115 2.82 -10.82 7.82
N ASN A 116 3.62 -11.13 8.83
CA ASN A 116 4.72 -10.30 9.28
C ASN A 116 6.06 -10.92 8.86
N ALA A 117 6.86 -10.22 8.06
CA ALA A 117 8.15 -10.74 7.60
C ALA A 117 9.23 -10.79 8.69
N TRP A 118 9.09 -10.06 9.80
CA TRP A 118 10.02 -10.11 10.93
C TRP A 118 9.74 -11.30 11.84
N THR A 119 8.47 -11.58 12.15
CA THR A 119 8.09 -12.69 13.05
C THR A 119 7.76 -13.98 12.32
N GLY A 120 7.38 -13.92 11.05
CA GLY A 120 6.85 -15.05 10.27
C GLY A 120 5.39 -15.41 10.61
N GLU A 121 4.74 -14.62 11.46
CA GLU A 121 3.38 -14.90 11.94
C GLU A 121 2.32 -14.17 11.11
N GLN A 122 1.10 -14.68 11.14
CA GLN A 122 -0.07 -13.99 10.61
C GLN A 122 -0.40 -12.75 11.46
N ASN A 123 -0.67 -11.61 10.82
CA ASN A 123 -1.14 -10.43 11.56
C ASN A 123 -2.62 -10.59 11.94
N HIS A 124 -2.99 -9.98 13.05
CA HIS A 124 -4.38 -9.91 13.49
C HIS A 124 -5.14 -8.81 12.73
N SER A 125 -6.29 -9.16 12.16
CA SER A 125 -7.22 -8.16 11.62
C SER A 125 -7.79 -7.30 12.76
N PRO A 126 -7.88 -5.97 12.59
CA PRO A 126 -8.53 -5.10 13.54
C PRO A 126 -10.03 -5.39 13.62
N ASP A 127 -10.58 -5.23 14.82
CA ASP A 127 -12.01 -5.36 15.08
C ASP A 127 -12.73 -4.06 14.71
N LEU A 128 -13.24 -4.00 13.48
CA LEU A 128 -13.96 -2.83 12.96
C LEU A 128 -15.33 -2.62 13.63
N SER A 129 -15.86 -3.58 14.40
CA SER A 129 -17.14 -3.40 15.12
C SER A 129 -17.06 -2.38 16.26
N LYS A 130 -15.84 -2.05 16.70
CA LYS A 130 -15.56 -1.13 17.80
C LYS A 130 -15.19 0.28 17.36
N THR A 131 -15.18 0.55 16.06
CA THR A 131 -14.71 1.84 15.54
C THR A 131 -15.32 2.20 14.19
N ASN A 132 -15.61 3.48 14.01
CA ASN A 132 -16.02 4.05 12.72
C ASN A 132 -14.83 4.49 11.86
N MET A 133 -13.62 4.26 12.37
CA MET A 133 -12.40 4.51 11.63
C MET A 133 -12.24 3.49 10.51
N ARG A 134 -11.89 3.98 9.33
CA ARG A 134 -11.49 3.17 8.18
C ARG A 134 -10.13 3.66 7.71
N SER A 135 -9.30 2.73 7.26
CA SER A 135 -7.94 3.01 6.80
C SER A 135 -7.82 2.75 5.32
N ALA A 136 -6.91 3.46 4.66
CA ALA A 136 -6.59 3.27 3.26
C ALA A 136 -5.10 2.88 3.09
N GLY A 137 -4.84 1.77 2.42
CA GLY A 137 -3.52 1.29 2.04
C GLY A 137 -3.02 1.84 0.71
N GLY A 138 -1.70 1.84 0.55
CA GLY A 138 -1.04 2.11 -0.73
C GLY A 138 -0.06 0.97 -1.01
N HIS A 139 -0.57 -0.25 -1.17
CA HIS A 139 0.28 -1.44 -1.23
C HIS A 139 1.03 -1.51 -2.57
N LEU A 140 2.23 -2.07 -2.55
CA LEU A 140 3.05 -2.25 -3.74
C LEU A 140 3.14 -3.73 -4.09
N TRP A 141 2.88 -4.08 -5.34
CA TRP A 141 3.00 -5.42 -5.89
C TRP A 141 4.34 -5.53 -6.60
N ILE A 142 5.19 -6.45 -6.15
CA ILE A 142 6.55 -6.59 -6.68
C ILE A 142 6.75 -7.99 -7.24
N GLY A 143 7.07 -8.05 -8.53
CA GLY A 143 7.58 -9.23 -9.22
C GLY A 143 9.05 -9.03 -9.59
N THR A 144 9.92 -9.92 -9.14
CA THR A 144 11.34 -9.92 -9.53
C THR A 144 11.95 -11.31 -9.31
N PRO A 145 12.92 -11.74 -10.15
CA PRO A 145 13.67 -12.98 -9.97
C PRO A 145 14.36 -13.15 -8.60
N ILE A 146 14.60 -12.07 -7.84
CA ILE A 146 15.13 -12.18 -6.47
C ILE A 146 14.15 -12.95 -5.56
N LEU A 147 12.85 -12.90 -5.85
CA LEU A 147 11.76 -13.49 -5.05
C LEU A 147 11.53 -14.99 -5.39
N ASP A 148 12.60 -15.73 -5.64
CA ASP A 148 12.56 -17.13 -6.11
C ASP A 148 12.13 -18.14 -5.03
N ASN A 149 12.15 -17.76 -3.75
CA ASN A 149 11.74 -18.60 -2.64
C ASN A 149 11.16 -17.78 -1.46
N ILE A 150 10.50 -18.47 -0.53
CA ILE A 150 9.83 -17.85 0.63
C ILE A 150 10.81 -17.04 1.50
N ALA A 151 12.03 -17.54 1.73
CA ALA A 151 13.01 -16.84 2.56
C ALA A 151 13.46 -15.52 1.91
N LYS A 152 13.74 -15.53 0.60
CA LYS A 152 14.05 -14.31 -0.16
C LYS A 152 12.87 -13.34 -0.20
N LYS A 153 11.63 -13.84 -0.33
CA LYS A 153 10.42 -13.00 -0.24
C LYS A 153 10.33 -12.28 1.11
N MET A 154 10.52 -12.98 2.23
CA MET A 154 10.52 -12.36 3.55
C MET A 154 11.63 -11.33 3.73
N LYS A 155 12.85 -11.67 3.31
CA LYS A 155 14.00 -10.74 3.34
C LYS A 155 13.73 -9.48 2.51
N PHE A 156 13.11 -9.62 1.34
CA PHE A 156 12.75 -8.48 0.49
C PHE A 156 11.76 -7.54 1.18
N ILE A 157 10.79 -8.06 1.93
CA ILE A 157 9.87 -7.22 2.70
C ILE A 157 10.60 -6.44 3.81
N ARG A 158 11.60 -7.04 4.47
CA ARG A 158 12.45 -6.33 5.44
C ARG A 158 13.31 -5.25 4.79
N VAL A 159 13.77 -5.47 3.55
CA VAL A 159 14.42 -4.45 2.74
C VAL A 159 13.45 -3.33 2.39
N MET A 160 12.22 -3.64 1.96
CA MET A 160 11.18 -2.65 1.67
C MET A 160 10.81 -1.80 2.90
N ASP A 161 10.79 -2.38 4.10
CA ASP A 161 10.62 -1.61 5.33
C ASP A 161 11.71 -0.55 5.50
N GLN A 162 12.94 -0.79 5.06
CA GLN A 162 14.03 0.19 5.17
C GLN A 162 13.92 1.29 4.12
N VAL A 163 13.73 0.93 2.85
CA VAL A 163 13.76 1.90 1.74
C VAL A 163 12.42 2.60 1.48
N ALA A 164 11.31 2.05 1.99
CA ALA A 164 9.98 2.64 1.86
C ALA A 164 9.30 2.83 3.23
N GLY A 165 9.32 1.83 4.11
CA GLY A 165 8.65 1.88 5.42
C GLY A 165 9.19 2.98 6.33
N VAL A 166 10.51 3.05 6.52
CA VAL A 166 11.19 4.05 7.36
C VAL A 166 11.00 5.47 6.79
N PRO A 167 11.28 5.75 5.49
CA PRO A 167 10.98 7.06 4.91
C PRO A 167 9.51 7.46 5.03
N SER A 168 8.56 6.50 4.94
CA SER A 168 7.13 6.81 5.08
C SER A 168 6.77 7.41 6.44
N VAL A 169 7.56 7.16 7.50
CA VAL A 169 7.36 7.77 8.81
C VAL A 169 7.64 9.27 8.78
N ILE A 170 8.55 9.71 7.91
CA ILE A 170 8.88 11.13 7.71
C ILE A 170 7.84 11.79 6.82
N MET A 171 7.37 11.07 5.79
CA MET A 171 6.52 11.62 4.73
C MET A 171 5.03 11.60 5.05
N ASP A 172 4.57 10.62 5.83
CA ASP A 172 3.18 10.48 6.24
C ASP A 172 3.00 10.94 7.70
N PRO A 173 2.47 12.15 7.94
CA PRO A 173 2.23 12.65 9.29
C PRO A 173 1.11 11.90 10.01
N ASN A 174 0.33 11.07 9.32
CA ASN A 174 -0.74 10.28 9.95
C ASN A 174 -0.15 9.06 10.69
N VAL A 175 -0.22 9.13 12.03
CA VAL A 175 0.20 8.03 12.91
C VAL A 175 -0.94 7.06 13.23
N GLU A 176 -2.18 7.41 12.92
CA GLU A 176 -3.38 6.66 13.29
C GLU A 176 -3.53 5.36 12.51
N ARG A 177 -3.23 5.34 11.20
CA ARG A 177 -3.34 4.11 10.39
C ARG A 177 -2.57 2.96 11.01
N ARG A 178 -1.36 3.24 11.52
CA ARG A 178 -0.47 2.25 12.16
C ARG A 178 -1.01 1.67 13.46
N LYS A 179 -2.12 2.17 14.00
CA LYS A 179 -2.85 1.53 15.11
C LYS A 179 -3.73 0.37 14.62
N LEU A 180 -4.13 0.38 13.35
CA LEU A 180 -4.99 -0.63 12.73
C LEU A 180 -4.21 -1.54 11.76
N TYR A 181 -3.45 -0.95 10.84
CA TYR A 181 -2.73 -1.62 9.75
C TYR A 181 -1.41 -0.93 9.41
N GLY A 182 -0.53 -1.60 8.67
CA GLY A 182 0.72 -0.99 8.17
C GLY A 182 1.85 -0.98 9.20
N LYS A 183 1.93 -2.03 10.01
CA LYS A 183 3.10 -2.29 10.87
C LYS A 183 4.27 -2.78 10.02
N ALA A 184 5.49 -2.67 10.55
CA ALA A 184 6.70 -3.22 9.96
C ALA A 184 6.49 -4.70 9.59
N GLY A 185 6.92 -5.06 8.39
CA GLY A 185 6.91 -6.40 7.87
C GLY A 185 5.57 -6.84 7.31
N SER A 186 4.56 -5.97 7.22
CA SER A 186 3.22 -6.36 6.72
C SER A 186 3.28 -6.68 5.22
N PHE A 187 2.93 -7.92 4.85
CA PHE A 187 2.93 -8.35 3.45
C PHE A 187 1.98 -9.51 3.16
N ARG A 188 1.67 -9.71 1.88
CA ARG A 188 1.10 -10.97 1.38
C ARG A 188 2.02 -11.63 0.37
N MET A 189 2.04 -12.96 0.39
CA MET A 189 2.61 -13.73 -0.70
C MET A 189 1.61 -13.78 -1.85
N LYS A 190 2.14 -13.69 -3.07
CA LYS A 190 1.36 -13.77 -4.30
C LYS A 190 1.93 -14.90 -5.15
N ASP A 191 1.07 -15.79 -5.61
CA ASP A 191 1.44 -16.98 -6.35
C ASP A 191 0.35 -17.35 -7.35
N GLU A 192 0.69 -17.37 -8.65
CA GLU A 192 -0.26 -17.70 -9.72
C GLU A 192 -0.85 -19.11 -9.55
N SER A 193 -0.11 -20.04 -8.95
CA SER A 193 -0.62 -21.39 -8.66
C SER A 193 -1.76 -21.40 -7.63
N ASN A 194 -1.87 -20.35 -6.81
CA ASN A 194 -2.96 -20.13 -5.86
C ASN A 194 -4.08 -19.24 -6.43
N GLY A 195 -4.02 -18.89 -7.73
CA GLY A 195 -5.01 -18.06 -8.40
C GLY A 195 -4.77 -16.56 -8.26
N ASP A 196 -3.60 -16.13 -7.77
CA ASP A 196 -3.21 -14.73 -7.83
C ASP A 196 -2.86 -14.30 -9.26
N SER A 197 -2.92 -12.99 -9.52
CA SER A 197 -2.60 -12.42 -10.83
C SER A 197 -1.10 -12.33 -11.15
N PHE A 198 -0.23 -12.61 -10.17
CA PHE A 198 1.22 -12.61 -10.33
C PHE A 198 1.92 -13.43 -9.24
N THR A 199 3.14 -13.85 -9.52
CA THR A 199 4.02 -14.49 -8.54
C THR A 199 5.02 -13.46 -7.98
N GLY A 200 5.01 -13.24 -6.67
CA GLY A 200 5.85 -12.21 -6.03
C GLY A 200 5.44 -11.92 -4.59
N VAL A 201 5.47 -10.64 -4.23
CA VAL A 201 4.99 -10.14 -2.92
C VAL A 201 4.14 -8.89 -3.07
N GLU A 202 3.20 -8.71 -2.15
CA GLU A 202 2.44 -7.48 -1.93
C GLU A 202 2.94 -6.84 -0.62
N TYR A 203 3.62 -5.71 -0.71
CA TYR A 203 4.14 -4.96 0.43
C TYR A 203 3.09 -3.98 0.97
N ARG A 204 2.75 -4.08 2.26
CA ARG A 204 1.52 -3.48 2.82
C ARG A 204 1.74 -2.45 3.94
N THR A 205 2.98 -2.14 4.28
CA THR A 205 3.31 -1.17 5.33
C THR A 205 2.81 0.24 4.99
N LEU A 206 2.91 0.67 3.72
CA LEU A 206 2.56 2.03 3.30
C LEU A 206 1.06 2.32 3.39
N SER A 207 0.72 3.55 3.79
CA SER A 207 -0.61 4.13 3.56
C SER A 207 -0.71 4.67 2.13
N ASN A 208 -1.87 5.22 1.77
CA ASN A 208 -2.11 5.83 0.48
C ASN A 208 -1.48 7.24 0.29
N PHE A 209 -0.71 7.76 1.25
CA PHE A 209 -0.19 9.13 1.23
C PHE A 209 0.59 9.51 -0.05
N TRP A 210 1.24 8.52 -0.67
CA TRP A 210 2.10 8.70 -1.83
C TRP A 210 1.32 8.85 -3.15
N LEU A 211 -0.01 8.74 -3.14
CA LEU A 211 -0.86 8.96 -4.32
C LEU A 211 -1.13 10.44 -4.60
N LYS A 212 -0.65 11.36 -3.75
CA LYS A 212 -1.01 12.78 -3.80
C LYS A 212 -0.43 13.50 -5.01
N THR A 213 0.76 13.12 -5.47
CA THR A 213 1.42 13.79 -6.60
C THR A 213 2.17 12.80 -7.49
N PRO A 214 2.40 13.11 -8.79
CA PRO A 214 3.23 12.28 -9.66
C PRO A 214 4.64 12.04 -9.12
N GLU A 215 5.21 12.99 -8.39
CA GLU A 215 6.53 12.86 -7.76
C GLU A 215 6.53 11.79 -6.67
N THR A 216 5.51 11.79 -5.80
CA THR A 216 5.38 10.80 -4.72
C THR A 216 4.95 9.42 -5.23
N ILE A 217 4.19 9.36 -6.33
CA ILE A 217 3.93 8.11 -7.05
C ILE A 217 5.21 7.55 -7.65
N GLY A 218 6.02 8.39 -8.31
CA GLY A 218 7.30 7.97 -8.84
C GLY A 218 8.27 7.54 -7.73
N TRP A 219 8.27 8.21 -6.58
CA TRP A 219 9.05 7.78 -5.42
C TRP A 219 8.71 6.35 -4.99
N ALA A 220 7.43 5.98 -4.96
CA ALA A 220 7.03 4.62 -4.59
C ALA A 220 7.66 3.56 -5.53
N PHE A 221 7.69 3.82 -6.84
CA PHE A 221 8.43 2.99 -7.80
C PHE A 221 9.93 2.97 -7.53
N ASP A 222 10.53 4.14 -7.30
CA ASP A 222 11.97 4.29 -7.05
C ASP A 222 12.41 3.50 -5.81
N THR A 223 11.58 3.41 -4.76
CA THR A 223 11.88 2.58 -3.58
C THR A 223 11.97 1.08 -3.90
N VAL A 224 11.12 0.57 -4.79
CA VAL A 224 11.19 -0.84 -5.22
C VAL A 224 12.48 -1.09 -5.99
N MET A 225 12.85 -0.16 -6.88
CA MET A 225 14.11 -0.25 -7.63
C MET A 225 15.32 -0.19 -6.69
N GLU A 226 15.30 0.67 -5.68
CA GLU A 226 16.34 0.74 -4.65
C GLU A 226 16.46 -0.60 -3.89
N ALA A 227 15.33 -1.17 -3.46
CA ALA A 227 15.29 -2.47 -2.78
C ALA A 227 15.91 -3.59 -3.63
N VAL A 228 15.62 -3.62 -4.94
CA VAL A 228 16.19 -4.59 -5.86
C VAL A 228 17.69 -4.37 -6.04
N ASN A 229 18.11 -3.13 -6.28
CA ASN A 229 19.50 -2.80 -6.60
C ASN A 229 20.45 -2.96 -5.40
N ARG A 230 19.95 -2.76 -4.18
CA ARG A 230 20.72 -2.82 -2.93
C ARG A 230 20.25 -3.95 -2.02
N PHE A 231 19.66 -5.01 -2.60
CA PHE A 231 19.08 -6.11 -1.83
C PHE A 231 20.05 -6.73 -0.82
N ASP A 232 21.24 -7.16 -1.26
CA ASP A 232 22.19 -7.85 -0.38
C ASP A 232 22.74 -6.94 0.73
N GLU A 233 22.91 -5.64 0.43
CA GLU A 233 23.32 -4.64 1.41
C GLU A 233 22.26 -4.47 2.50
N PHE A 234 21.01 -4.23 2.11
CA PHE A 234 19.92 -4.00 3.05
C PHE A 234 19.43 -5.28 3.74
N ASP A 235 19.63 -6.46 3.16
CA ASP A 235 19.43 -7.74 3.83
C ASP A 235 20.40 -7.86 5.01
N HIS A 236 21.67 -7.52 4.80
CA HIS A 236 22.66 -7.49 5.90
C HIS A 236 22.32 -6.43 6.97
N ILE A 237 21.87 -5.24 6.57
CA ILE A 237 21.42 -4.20 7.51
C ILE A 237 20.19 -4.69 8.31
N SER A 238 19.27 -5.44 7.68
CA SER A 238 18.11 -6.05 8.37
C SER A 238 18.54 -6.96 9.52
N ASP A 239 19.57 -7.78 9.31
CA ASP A 239 20.06 -8.72 10.32
C ASP A 239 20.68 -8.01 11.54
N ILE A 240 21.27 -6.83 11.33
CA ILE A 240 21.92 -6.05 12.39
C ILE A 240 20.94 -5.11 13.10
N HIS A 241 20.01 -4.51 12.36
CA HIS A 241 19.20 -3.38 12.82
C HIS A 241 17.69 -3.67 12.88
N ALA A 242 17.28 -4.95 12.91
CA ALA A 242 15.88 -5.38 12.95
C ALA A 242 15.02 -4.60 13.96
N ASP A 243 15.43 -4.57 15.23
CA ASP A 243 14.68 -3.89 16.30
C ASP A 243 14.56 -2.40 16.04
N TRP A 244 15.59 -1.77 15.47
CA TRP A 244 15.59 -0.34 15.18
C TRP A 244 14.60 -0.01 14.06
N ILE A 245 14.62 -0.78 12.97
CA ILE A 245 13.71 -0.63 11.82
C ILE A 245 12.26 -0.83 12.27
N VAL A 246 11.99 -1.93 12.97
CA VAL A 246 10.66 -2.27 13.48
C VAL A 246 10.15 -1.19 14.43
N ASN A 247 10.99 -0.71 15.36
CA ASN A 247 10.62 0.34 16.29
C ASN A 247 10.30 1.66 15.58
N ILE A 248 11.12 2.08 14.61
CA ILE A 248 10.88 3.30 13.82
C ILE A 248 9.49 3.30 13.21
N ILE A 249 9.15 2.23 12.49
CA ILE A 249 7.88 2.12 11.77
C ILE A 249 6.72 1.99 12.76
N ASN A 250 6.82 1.07 13.71
CA ASN A 250 5.68 0.71 14.58
C ASN A 250 5.28 1.80 15.56
N THR A 251 6.22 2.69 15.91
CA THR A 251 6.02 3.82 16.84
C THR A 251 5.98 5.17 16.15
N SER A 252 6.13 5.22 14.81
CA SER A 252 6.24 6.46 14.04
C SER A 252 7.35 7.39 14.57
N ASN A 253 8.51 6.83 14.92
CA ASN A 253 9.62 7.61 15.45
C ASN A 253 10.35 8.38 14.33
N VAL A 254 9.89 9.60 14.07
CA VAL A 254 10.42 10.50 13.02
C VAL A 254 11.89 10.84 13.22
N LYS A 255 12.35 10.98 14.48
CA LYS A 255 13.75 11.33 14.78
C LYS A 255 14.68 10.21 14.31
N ASP A 256 14.38 8.99 14.71
CA ASP A 256 15.18 7.82 14.36
C ASP A 256 15.04 7.48 12.88
N ALA A 257 13.87 7.73 12.26
CA ALA A 257 13.69 7.59 10.82
C ALA A 257 14.66 8.47 10.03
N LYS A 258 14.77 9.76 10.40
CA LYS A 258 15.72 10.68 9.76
C LYS A 258 17.17 10.22 9.93
N LEU A 259 17.54 9.83 11.15
CA LEU A 259 18.88 9.32 11.43
C LEU A 259 19.19 8.05 10.61
N PHE A 260 18.23 7.13 10.50
CA PHE A 260 18.38 5.92 9.71
C PHE A 260 18.56 6.24 8.22
N CYS A 261 17.71 7.10 7.65
CA CYS A 261 17.82 7.52 6.26
C CYS A 261 19.15 8.22 5.95
N GLU A 262 19.62 9.09 6.83
CA GLU A 262 20.93 9.75 6.71
C GLU A 262 22.08 8.73 6.78
N THR A 263 22.03 7.81 7.74
CA THR A 263 23.08 6.80 7.98
C THR A 263 23.27 5.88 6.78
N PHE A 264 22.18 5.44 6.15
CA PHE A 264 22.20 4.45 5.06
C PHE A 264 21.96 5.06 3.67
N ASN A 265 22.01 6.39 3.57
CA ASN A 265 21.82 7.15 2.34
C ASN A 265 20.53 6.76 1.59
N ILE A 266 19.41 6.78 2.31
CA ILE A 266 18.07 6.44 1.79
C ILE A 266 17.36 7.74 1.40
N LYS A 267 16.84 7.78 0.17
CA LYS A 267 16.13 8.95 -0.35
C LYS A 267 14.73 9.06 0.26
N VAL A 268 14.38 10.28 0.66
CA VAL A 268 13.01 10.71 0.99
C VAL A 268 12.56 11.61 -0.17
N ALA A 269 11.30 11.50 -0.63
CA ALA A 269 10.81 12.26 -1.80
C ALA A 269 10.78 13.78 -1.57
#